data_AF-A0A7Y2BBE6-F1
#
_entry.id   AF-A0A7Y2BBE6-F1
#
_cell.length_a   1.000
_cell.length_b   1.000
_cell.length_c   1.000
_cell.angle_alpha   90.00
_cell.angle_beta   90.00
_cell.angle_gamma   90.00
#
_symmetry.space_group_name_H-M   'P 1'
#
loop_
_entity.id
_entity.type
_entity.pdbx_description
1 polymer ?
#
loop_
_entity_poly.entity_id
_entity_poly.type
_entity_poly.pdbx_seq_one_letter_code
_entity_poly.pdbx_strand_id
1 'polypeptide(L)' 'DTTGQELPEGFQTAEFVLEHGFLDFITHRKDLKNKVNQYIDLITNQPLRE' A
#
# COMPACT_ATOMS: atom_id res chain seq x y z
N ASP A 1 -20.17 13.95 -6.94
CA ASP A 1 -20.88 13.91 -5.66
C ASP A 1 -22.13 13.08 -5.86
N THR A 2 -21.99 11.77 -5.66
CA THR A 2 -22.94 10.77 -6.20
C THR A 2 -23.87 10.22 -5.11
N THR A 3 -23.59 10.54 -3.84
CA THR A 3 -24.32 10.03 -2.66
C THR A 3 -24.94 11.13 -1.80
N GLY A 4 -24.52 12.40 -1.95
CA GLY A 4 -25.05 13.53 -1.18
C GLY A 4 -24.74 13.48 0.31
N GLN A 5 -23.73 12.70 0.71
CA GLN A 5 -23.24 12.59 2.08
C GLN A 5 -21.85 13.22 2.18
N GLU A 6 -21.53 13.79 3.35
CA GLU A 6 -20.19 14.25 3.66
C GLU A 6 -19.19 13.09 3.58
N LEU A 7 -18.05 13.32 2.94
CA LEU A 7 -17.00 12.32 2.84
C LEU A 7 -16.31 12.14 4.18
N PRO A 8 -15.97 10.90 4.59
CA PRO A 8 -15.15 10.67 5.77
C PRO A 8 -13.83 11.45 5.70
N GLU A 9 -13.30 11.82 6.86
CA GLU A 9 -11.95 12.40 6.92
C GLU A 9 -10.93 11.42 6.35
N GLY A 10 -10.00 11.93 5.54
CA GLY A 10 -9.00 11.08 4.89
C GLY A 10 -9.57 10.13 3.85
N PHE A 11 -10.82 10.29 3.40
CA PHE A 11 -11.37 9.46 2.33
C PHE A 11 -10.41 9.43 1.12
N GLN A 12 -10.09 8.23 0.64
CA GLN A 12 -9.12 7.94 -0.42
C GLN A 12 -7.63 8.20 -0.10
N THR A 13 -7.27 8.56 1.13
CA THR A 13 -5.85 8.51 1.53
C THR A 13 -5.39 7.07 1.64
N ALA A 14 -4.06 6.86 1.59
CA ALA A 14 -3.47 5.53 1.73
C ALA A 14 -3.81 4.92 3.10
N GLU A 15 -3.84 5.74 4.15
CA GLU A 15 -4.17 5.35 5.52
C GLU A 15 -5.62 4.87 5.63
N PHE A 16 -6.56 5.63 5.05
CA PHE A 16 -7.97 5.27 5.07
C PHE A 16 -8.21 3.94 4.38
N VAL A 17 -7.65 3.73 3.18
CA VAL A 17 -7.86 2.47 2.44
C VAL A 17 -7.11 1.29 3.06
N LEU A 18 -5.99 1.53 3.75
CA LEU A 18 -5.27 0.53 4.55
C LEU A 18 -6.14 0.06 5.72
N GLU A 19 -6.75 0.98 6.47
CA GLU A 19 -7.64 0.65 7.59
C GLU A 19 -8.85 -0.20 7.16
N HIS A 20 -9.33 0.02 5.93
CA HIS A 20 -10.44 -0.75 5.34
C HIS A 20 -9.99 -2.06 4.67
N GLY A 21 -8.70 -2.43 4.77
CA GLY A 21 -8.17 -3.71 4.29
C GLY A 21 -7.95 -3.81 2.78
N PHE A 22 -7.95 -2.68 2.06
CA PHE A 22 -7.68 -2.67 0.62
C PHE A 22 -6.19 -2.68 0.27
N LEU A 23 -5.33 -2.27 1.20
CA LEU A 23 -3.87 -2.31 1.05
C LEU A 23 -3.26 -3.23 2.09
N ASP A 24 -2.18 -3.91 1.72
CA ASP A 24 -1.39 -4.71 2.67
C ASP A 24 -0.45 -3.83 3.52
N PHE A 25 0.09 -2.76 2.93
CA PHE A 25 1.01 -1.85 3.62
C PHE A 25 1.18 -0.52 2.87
N ILE A 26 1.73 0.47 3.59
CA ILE A 26 2.16 1.77 3.04
C ILE A 26 3.69 1.85 3.18
N THR A 27 4.38 2.41 2.19
CA THR A 27 5.83 2.62 2.23
C THR A 27 6.21 4.00 1.71
N HIS A 28 7.25 4.60 2.29
CA HIS A 28 7.81 5.83 1.73
C HIS A 28 8.45 5.57 0.37
N ARG A 29 8.39 6.58 -0.51
CA ARG A 29 8.93 6.50 -1.88
C ARG A 29 10.42 6.13 -1.93
N LYS A 30 11.22 6.61 -0.97
CA LYS A 30 12.66 6.30 -0.89
C LYS A 30 12.94 4.81 -0.67
N ASP A 31 11.99 4.09 -0.06
CA ASP A 31 12.12 2.67 0.29
C ASP A 31 11.42 1.75 -0.75
N LEU A 32 10.67 2.34 -1.69
CA LEU A 32 9.82 1.61 -2.64
C LEU A 32 10.59 0.57 -3.46
N LYS A 33 11.78 0.93 -3.96
CA LYS A 33 12.60 0.02 -4.77
C LYS A 33 12.98 -1.24 -3.98
N ASN A 34 13.42 -1.07 -2.74
CA ASN A 34 13.81 -2.19 -1.87
C ASN A 34 12.60 -3.04 -1.52
N LYS A 35 11.47 -2.40 -1.21
CA LYS A 35 10.22 -3.09 -0.86
C LYS A 35 9.69 -3.94 -2.02
N VAL A 36 9.59 -3.37 -3.23
CA VAL A 36 9.12 -4.10 -4.41
C VAL A 36 10.02 -5.28 -4.73
N ASN A 37 11.35 -5.08 -4.70
CA ASN A 37 12.31 -6.16 -4.95
C ASN A 37 12.15 -7.30 -3.94
N GLN A 38 12.01 -6.99 -2.65
CA GLN A 38 11.78 -7.97 -1.59
C GLN A 38 10.55 -8.84 -1.88
N TYR A 39 9.41 -8.24 -2.22
CA TYR A 39 8.20 -9.02 -2.51
C TYR A 39 8.34 -9.86 -3.78
N ILE A 40 8.99 -9.34 -4.82
CA ILE A 40 9.28 -10.12 -6.02
C ILE A 40 10.11 -11.35 -5.67
N ASP A 41 11.15 -11.21 -4.85
CA ASP A 41 11.99 -12.33 -4.44
C ASP A 41 11.19 -13.39 -3.67
N LEU A 42 10.35 -12.95 -2.73
CA LEU A 42 9.49 -13.84 -1.96
C LEU A 42 8.50 -14.60 -2.86
N ILE A 43 7.75 -13.92 -3.73
CA ILE A 43 6.70 -14.56 -4.55
C ILE A 43 7.26 -15.44 -5.67
N THR A 44 8.50 -15.18 -6.10
CA THR A 44 9.19 -15.99 -7.13
C THR A 44 10.13 -17.03 -6.53
N ASN A 45 10.13 -17.19 -5.20
CA ASN A 45 10.98 -18.11 -4.45
C ASN A 45 12.48 -17.95 -4.79
N GLN A 46 12.94 -16.70 -4.90
CA GLN A 46 14.33 -16.34 -5.09
C GLN A 46 15.00 -16.05 -3.74
N PRO A 47 16.33 -16.20 -3.62
CA PRO A 47 17.07 -15.69 -2.49
C PRO A 47 16.86 -14.17 -2.33
N LEU A 48 16.80 -13.69 -1.08
CA LEU A 48 16.66 -12.27 -0.79
C LEU A 48 17.94 -11.51 -1.21
N ARG A 49 17.75 -10.41 -1.94
CA ARG A 49 18.82 -9.47 -2.31
C ARG A 49 19.25 -8.64 -1.09
N GLU A 50 20.55 -8.31 -1.02
CA GLU A 50 21.10 -7.34 -0.06
C GLU A 50 20.68 -5.90 -0.36
#